data_AF-A0A7V7D324-F1
#
_entry.id   AF-A0A7V7D324-F1
#
_cell.length_a   1.000
_cell.length_b   1.000
_cell.length_c   1.000
_cell.angle_alpha   90.00
_cell.angle_beta   90.00
_cell.angle_gamma   90.00
#
_symmetry.space_group_name_H-M   'P 1'
#
loop_
_entity.id
_entity.type
_entity.pdbx_description
1 polymer ?
#
loop_
_entity_poly.entity_id
_entity_poly.type
_entity_poly.pdbx_seq_one_letter_code
_entity_poly.pdbx_strand_id
1 'polypeptide(L)'
;MQALPILSAPVHNASAGQAAIQFQATGPNITTTGGNYSFEQALLTASLLSRGSDAPVLVIGGDEYHETLSPLFDPSAPGNTARSDGGGALLLKRGAKSSGMNLSPIFLEKSCDDGSTIRGLISSFGGPKNLNNQYCALFAGIPEHEKAHCHKQLNQFLEESDFMGSVLDYRTITGQFASASAVATVLAIAFAESGKIPEHLCDKGRSDLGGKGILIVGFGPYVTGIGILNKGFL
;
A
#
# COMPACT_ATOMS: atom_id res chain seq x y z
N MET A 1 40.20 7.55 -15.29
CA MET A 1 39.13 7.54 -14.28
C MET A 1 38.45 6.18 -14.38
N GLN A 2 38.85 5.21 -13.56
CA GLN A 2 38.26 3.87 -13.58
C GLN A 2 36.99 3.92 -12.72
N ALA A 3 35.85 3.56 -13.30
CA ALA A 3 34.61 3.37 -12.56
C ALA A 3 34.81 2.19 -11.59
N LEU A 4 34.71 2.46 -10.28
CA LEU A 4 34.63 1.42 -9.27
C LEU A 4 33.34 0.64 -9.48
N PRO A 5 33.38 -0.69 -9.64
CA PRO A 5 32.16 -1.49 -9.66
C PRO A 5 31.58 -1.46 -8.24
N ILE A 6 30.41 -0.85 -8.07
CA ILE A 6 29.65 -0.94 -6.82
C ILE A 6 29.05 -2.35 -6.76
N LEU A 7 29.86 -3.33 -6.41
CA LEU A 7 29.42 -4.67 -6.02
C LEU A 7 28.85 -4.57 -4.60
N SER A 8 27.56 -4.22 -4.48
CA SER A 8 26.82 -4.60 -3.29
C SER A 8 26.60 -6.11 -3.36
N ALA A 9 27.19 -6.86 -2.43
CA ALA A 9 26.86 -8.27 -2.22
C ALA A 9 25.33 -8.43 -2.06
N PRO A 10 24.74 -9.62 -2.37
CA PRO A 10 23.30 -9.86 -2.23
C PRO A 10 22.92 -9.90 -0.74
N VAL A 11 22.84 -8.73 -0.13
CA VAL A 11 22.26 -8.49 1.20
C VAL A 11 20.96 -7.73 0.99
N HIS A 12 19.94 -8.03 1.80
CA HIS A 12 18.57 -7.52 1.60
C HIS A 12 18.48 -5.98 1.54
N ASN A 13 19.45 -5.26 2.12
CA ASN A 13 19.50 -3.79 2.09
C ASN A 13 20.25 -3.18 0.90
N ALA A 14 20.79 -3.99 -0.01
CA ALA A 14 21.55 -3.52 -1.16
C ALA A 14 20.75 -2.54 -2.02
N SER A 15 19.48 -2.87 -2.34
CA SER A 15 18.62 -2.02 -3.18
C SER A 15 18.40 -0.64 -2.57
N ALA A 16 18.13 -0.58 -1.26
CA ALA A 16 17.95 0.68 -0.55
C ALA A 16 19.28 1.46 -0.48
N GLY A 17 20.41 0.75 -0.31
CA GLY A 17 21.77 1.30 -0.42
C GLY A 17 22.08 1.96 -1.76
N GLN A 18 21.76 1.28 -2.86
CA GLN A 18 21.95 1.81 -4.21
C GLN A 18 21.09 3.06 -4.44
N ALA A 19 19.83 3.05 -4.00
CA ALA A 19 18.98 4.23 -4.06
C ALA A 19 19.56 5.40 -3.25
N ALA A 20 20.05 5.14 -2.02
CA ALA A 20 20.67 6.16 -1.20
C ALA A 20 21.92 6.78 -1.86
N ILE A 21 22.78 5.95 -2.47
CA ILE A 21 23.95 6.43 -3.22
C ILE A 21 23.51 7.27 -4.42
N GLN A 22 22.56 6.76 -5.22
CA GLN A 22 22.06 7.42 -6.42
C GLN A 22 21.48 8.80 -6.12
N PHE A 23 20.73 8.93 -5.02
CA PHE A 23 20.10 10.19 -4.60
C PHE A 23 20.95 11.00 -3.62
N GLN A 24 22.17 10.58 -3.34
CA GLN A 24 23.08 11.21 -2.37
C GLN A 24 22.42 11.43 -0.99
N ALA A 25 21.55 10.48 -0.59
CA ALA A 25 20.83 10.56 0.66
C ALA A 25 21.78 10.33 1.84
N THR A 26 21.78 11.25 2.81
CA THR A 26 22.63 11.20 4.02
C THR A 26 21.85 10.77 5.27
N GLY A 27 20.54 10.61 5.15
CA GLY A 27 19.67 10.16 6.24
C GLY A 27 19.65 8.64 6.44
N PRO A 28 18.80 8.14 7.35
CA PRO A 28 18.62 6.70 7.56
C PRO A 28 18.21 5.99 6.28
N ASN A 29 18.84 4.84 6.03
CA ASN A 29 18.52 3.96 4.92
C ASN A 29 18.11 2.59 5.47
N ILE A 30 16.83 2.24 5.31
CA ILE A 30 16.22 1.10 5.98
C ILE A 30 15.49 0.23 4.96
N THR A 31 15.60 -1.08 5.15
CA THR A 31 14.83 -2.08 4.40
C THR A 31 13.88 -2.79 5.35
N THR A 32 12.62 -2.87 4.95
CA THR A 32 11.60 -3.68 5.62
C THR A 32 11.27 -4.90 4.75
N THR A 33 11.00 -6.03 5.38
CA THR A 33 10.67 -7.28 4.69
C THR A 33 9.60 -8.02 5.45
N GLY A 34 8.42 -8.12 4.85
CA GLY A 34 7.24 -8.76 5.43
C GLY A 34 6.36 -9.45 4.37
N GLY A 35 6.88 -9.75 3.18
CA GLY A 35 6.05 -10.25 2.08
C GLY A 35 5.02 -9.20 1.63
N ASN A 36 3.74 -9.56 1.58
CA ASN A 36 2.65 -8.74 1.02
C ASN A 36 2.40 -7.39 1.72
N TYR A 37 2.96 -7.18 2.91
CA TYR A 37 2.82 -5.94 3.69
C TYR A 37 4.15 -5.19 3.86
N SER A 38 5.18 -5.52 3.06
CA SER A 38 6.51 -4.91 3.16
C SER A 38 6.49 -3.40 2.89
N PHE A 39 5.67 -2.95 1.94
CA PHE A 39 5.54 -1.53 1.59
C PHE A 39 4.84 -0.74 2.69
N GLU A 40 3.79 -1.32 3.30
CA GLU A 40 3.07 -0.73 4.43
C GLU A 40 3.97 -0.60 5.65
N GLN A 41 4.84 -1.59 5.90
CA GLN A 41 5.89 -1.49 6.93
C GLN A 41 6.89 -0.37 6.61
N ALA A 42 7.34 -0.27 5.35
CA ALA A 42 8.26 0.79 4.93
C ALA A 42 7.63 2.17 5.17
N LEU A 43 6.36 2.31 4.82
CA LEU A 43 5.61 3.54 4.98
C LEU A 43 5.35 3.91 6.45
N LEU A 44 4.97 2.94 7.27
CA LEU A 44 4.84 3.13 8.71
C LEU A 44 6.18 3.55 9.32
N THR A 45 7.27 2.87 8.94
CA THR A 45 8.63 3.18 9.37
C THR A 45 9.04 4.60 8.98
N ALA A 46 8.79 5.00 7.73
CA ALA A 46 9.01 6.38 7.27
C ALA A 46 8.25 7.40 8.11
N SER A 47 6.98 7.11 8.44
CA SER A 47 6.17 8.00 9.27
C SER A 47 6.72 8.18 10.69
N LEU A 48 7.31 7.13 11.27
CA LEU A 48 7.91 7.16 12.60
C LEU A 48 9.26 7.90 12.60
N LEU A 49 10.09 7.71 11.57
CA LEU A 49 11.41 8.32 11.46
C LEU A 49 11.38 9.79 11.06
N SER A 50 10.34 10.21 10.33
CA SER A 50 10.09 11.61 10.01
C SER A 50 9.67 12.48 11.21
N ARG A 51 9.52 11.89 12.42
CA ARG A 51 9.10 12.66 13.61
C ARG A 51 10.19 13.68 13.99
N GLY A 52 9.83 14.95 13.91
CA GLY A 52 10.73 16.06 14.24
C GLY A 52 11.72 16.43 13.12
N SER A 53 11.52 15.94 11.90
CA SER A 53 12.31 16.31 10.73
C SER A 53 11.42 16.71 9.55
N ASP A 54 11.78 17.79 8.88
CA ASP A 54 11.15 18.23 7.62
C ASP A 54 11.86 17.65 6.38
N ALA A 55 12.90 16.82 6.57
CA ALA A 55 13.61 16.19 5.48
C ALA A 55 12.67 15.26 4.69
N PRO A 56 12.76 15.26 3.35
CA PRO A 56 11.98 14.34 2.55
C PRO A 56 12.43 12.89 2.78
N VAL A 57 11.47 11.97 2.71
CA VAL A 57 11.70 10.53 2.83
C VAL A 57 11.25 9.87 1.53
N LEU A 58 12.16 9.13 0.90
CA LEU A 58 11.84 8.31 -0.26
C LEU A 58 11.44 6.92 0.22
N VAL A 59 10.22 6.49 -0.12
CA VAL A 59 9.70 5.14 0.18
C VAL A 59 9.56 4.40 -1.13
N ILE A 60 10.16 3.22 -1.23
CA ILE A 60 10.16 2.39 -2.44
C ILE A 60 9.70 0.98 -2.05
N GLY A 61 8.77 0.42 -2.83
CA GLY A 61 8.46 -1.01 -2.82
C GLY A 61 8.62 -1.55 -4.23
N GLY A 62 9.27 -2.70 -4.38
CA GLY A 62 9.46 -3.31 -5.69
C GLY A 62 9.92 -4.75 -5.59
N ASP A 63 9.47 -5.55 -6.54
CA ASP A 63 9.79 -6.97 -6.67
C ASP A 63 10.08 -7.29 -8.14
N GLU A 64 10.93 -8.30 -8.35
CA GLU A 64 11.27 -8.85 -9.66
C GLU A 64 10.71 -10.27 -9.78
N TYR A 65 10.16 -10.61 -10.95
CA TYR A 65 9.78 -11.98 -11.25
C TYR A 65 10.99 -12.73 -11.82
N HIS A 66 11.27 -13.89 -11.26
CA HIS A 66 12.30 -14.78 -11.75
C HIS A 66 11.73 -16.19 -11.92
N GLU A 67 11.94 -16.79 -13.09
CA GLU A 67 11.32 -18.07 -13.48
C GLU A 67 11.58 -19.19 -12.46
N THR A 68 12.79 -19.26 -11.92
CA THR A 68 13.17 -20.28 -10.92
C THR A 68 12.86 -19.88 -9.47
N LEU A 69 13.04 -18.61 -9.09
CA LEU A 69 13.03 -18.20 -7.69
C LEU A 69 11.64 -17.78 -7.21
N SER A 70 10.87 -17.06 -8.03
CA SER A 70 9.54 -16.59 -7.63
C SER A 70 8.61 -17.73 -7.19
N PRO A 71 8.55 -18.89 -7.88
CA PRO A 71 7.74 -20.02 -7.43
C PRO A 71 8.16 -20.62 -6.07
N LEU A 72 9.38 -20.35 -5.60
CA LEU A 72 9.90 -20.85 -4.32
C LEU A 72 9.60 -19.90 -3.14
N PHE A 73 9.37 -18.62 -3.42
CA PHE A 73 9.24 -17.58 -2.39
C PHE A 73 7.87 -16.90 -2.35
N ASP A 74 7.14 -16.86 -3.47
CA ASP A 74 5.78 -16.31 -3.53
C ASP A 74 4.79 -17.45 -3.75
N PRO A 75 3.96 -17.80 -2.74
CA PRO A 75 2.94 -18.84 -2.87
C PRO A 75 1.89 -18.55 -3.95
N SER A 76 1.77 -17.30 -4.41
CA SER A 76 0.87 -16.89 -5.50
C SER A 76 1.47 -17.19 -6.89
N ALA A 77 2.79 -17.31 -7.00
CA ALA A 77 3.47 -17.43 -8.30
C ALA A 77 3.21 -18.77 -9.03
N PRO A 78 3.17 -19.95 -8.37
CA PRO A 78 2.93 -21.22 -9.07
C PRO A 78 1.53 -21.33 -9.70
N GLY A 79 0.53 -20.66 -9.13
CA GLY A 79 -0.87 -20.72 -9.59
C GLY A 79 -1.27 -19.58 -10.54
N ASN A 80 -0.43 -18.55 -10.68
CA ASN A 80 -0.72 -17.40 -11.51
C ASN A 80 -0.08 -17.53 -12.91
N THR A 81 -0.92 -17.60 -13.95
CA THR A 81 -0.46 -17.66 -15.34
C THR A 81 0.08 -16.33 -15.86
N ALA A 82 -0.33 -15.22 -15.25
CA ALA A 82 0.16 -13.89 -15.55
C ALA A 82 1.36 -13.56 -14.65
N ARG A 83 2.56 -13.90 -15.11
CA ARG A 83 3.83 -13.50 -14.47
C ARG A 83 3.83 -11.98 -14.28
N SER A 84 4.12 -11.53 -13.06
CA SER A 84 4.03 -10.12 -12.71
C SER A 84 5.15 -9.72 -11.78
N ASP A 85 5.67 -8.53 -12.01
CA ASP A 85 6.66 -7.83 -11.22
C ASP A 85 6.43 -6.31 -11.31
N GLY A 86 7.23 -5.54 -10.59
CA GLY A 86 7.15 -4.08 -10.62
C GLY A 86 7.28 -3.46 -9.24
N GLY A 87 6.99 -2.16 -9.18
CA GLY A 87 7.15 -1.39 -7.95
C GLY A 87 6.66 0.04 -8.07
N GLY A 88 6.60 0.70 -6.92
CA GLY A 88 6.21 2.10 -6.78
C GLY A 88 7.14 2.83 -5.84
N ALA A 89 7.33 4.12 -6.08
CA ALA A 89 8.13 5.00 -5.23
C ALA A 89 7.36 6.29 -4.92
N LEU A 90 7.49 6.76 -3.68
CA LEU A 90 6.88 7.99 -3.19
C LEU A 90 7.93 8.84 -2.50
N LEU A 91 8.05 10.10 -2.92
CA LEU A 91 8.80 11.11 -2.20
C LEU A 91 7.84 11.85 -1.26
N LEU A 92 8.00 11.59 0.03
CA LEU A 92 7.11 12.07 1.07
C LEU A 92 7.79 13.13 1.92
N LYS A 93 7.00 14.04 2.47
CA LYS A 93 7.43 14.93 3.57
C LYS A 93 6.40 14.84 4.68
N ARG A 94 6.78 15.22 5.89
CA ARG A 94 5.80 15.32 6.97
C ARG A 94 4.73 16.35 6.60
N GLY A 95 3.48 15.90 6.51
CA GLY A 95 2.36 16.78 6.18
C GLY A 95 2.04 17.75 7.32
N ALA A 96 1.86 19.03 7.00
CA ALA A 96 1.10 19.95 7.85
C ALA A 96 -0.40 19.65 7.70
N LYS A 97 -1.19 19.81 8.77
CA LYS A 97 -2.58 19.30 8.85
C LYS A 97 -3.55 19.75 7.73
N SER A 98 -3.22 20.79 6.95
CA SER A 98 -4.21 21.62 6.24
C SER A 98 -4.00 21.83 4.74
N SER A 99 -3.10 21.13 4.04
CA SER A 99 -3.01 21.32 2.58
C SER A 99 -2.45 20.13 1.81
N GLY A 100 -3.04 19.87 0.65
CA GLY A 100 -2.53 18.94 -0.36
C GLY A 100 -2.90 17.47 -0.16
N MET A 101 -2.28 16.63 -0.98
CA MET A 101 -2.42 15.18 -0.89
C MET A 101 -1.72 14.66 0.37
N ASN A 102 -2.46 13.92 1.18
CA ASN A 102 -1.98 13.33 2.41
C ASN A 102 -2.13 11.82 2.35
N LEU A 103 -1.10 11.13 2.82
CA LEU A 103 -1.05 9.68 2.88
C LEU A 103 -0.68 9.27 4.31
N SER A 104 -1.46 8.37 4.89
CA SER A 104 -1.38 8.01 6.31
C SER A 104 -1.41 6.49 6.51
N PRO A 105 -0.30 5.85 6.92
CA PRO A 105 -0.30 4.45 7.38
C PRO A 105 -0.95 4.38 8.76
N ILE A 106 -2.23 4.04 8.82
CA ILE A 106 -3.06 4.15 10.03
C ILE A 106 -3.11 2.83 10.81
N PHE A 107 -2.98 1.70 10.12
CA PHE A 107 -3.17 0.38 10.72
C PHE A 107 -2.18 -0.63 10.17
N LEU A 108 -1.61 -1.45 11.05
CA LEU A 108 -0.81 -2.62 10.72
C LEU A 108 -0.84 -3.55 11.92
N GLU A 109 -1.59 -4.64 11.81
CA GLU A 109 -1.70 -5.64 12.88
C GLU A 109 -1.75 -7.06 12.31
N LYS A 110 -1.31 -8.02 13.11
CA LYS A 110 -1.48 -9.43 12.79
C LYS A 110 -2.96 -9.79 12.84
N SER A 111 -3.43 -10.57 11.87
CA SER A 111 -4.81 -11.03 11.83
C SER A 111 -5.11 -12.05 12.92
N CYS A 112 -6.29 -11.90 13.52
CA CYS A 112 -6.88 -12.81 14.50
C CYS A 112 -8.22 -13.34 13.96
N ASP A 113 -8.48 -14.63 14.18
CA ASP A 113 -9.67 -15.30 13.63
C ASP A 113 -11.01 -14.87 14.26
N ASP A 114 -10.98 -14.12 15.36
CA ASP A 114 -12.17 -13.63 16.07
C ASP A 114 -12.75 -12.32 15.48
N GLY A 115 -12.14 -11.84 14.38
CA GLY A 115 -12.54 -10.62 13.70
C GLY A 115 -12.18 -9.33 14.44
N SER A 116 -11.48 -9.40 15.57
CA SER A 116 -11.07 -8.22 16.35
C SER A 116 -10.15 -7.30 15.56
N THR A 117 -9.30 -7.84 14.68
CA THR A 117 -8.39 -7.06 13.83
C THR A 117 -9.16 -6.15 12.86
N ILE A 118 -10.27 -6.63 12.28
CA ILE A 118 -11.10 -5.83 11.37
C ILE A 118 -11.83 -4.71 12.12
N ARG A 119 -12.36 -4.99 13.32
CA ARG A 119 -12.91 -3.96 14.22
C ARG A 119 -11.86 -2.94 14.63
N GLY A 120 -10.63 -3.39 14.89
CA GLY A 120 -9.46 -2.56 15.17
C GLY A 120 -9.18 -1.60 14.02
N LEU A 121 -9.06 -2.13 12.80
CA LEU A 121 -8.88 -1.35 11.57
C LEU A 121 -9.95 -0.25 11.44
N ILE A 122 -11.24 -0.63 11.50
CA ILE A 122 -12.35 0.32 11.37
C ILE A 122 -12.29 1.39 12.47
N SER A 123 -11.96 1.00 13.70
CA SER A 123 -11.84 1.92 14.84
C SER A 123 -10.67 2.90 14.67
N SER A 124 -9.53 2.45 14.13
CA SER A 124 -8.38 3.31 13.84
C SER A 124 -8.67 4.38 12.78
N PHE A 125 -9.65 4.12 11.90
CA PHE A 125 -10.20 5.12 10.97
C PHE A 125 -11.34 5.96 11.59
N GLY A 126 -11.54 5.92 12.91
CA GLY A 126 -12.57 6.71 13.60
C GLY A 126 -13.98 6.12 13.54
N GLY A 127 -14.11 4.85 13.17
CA GLY A 127 -15.37 4.11 13.10
C GLY A 127 -16.12 4.26 11.77
N PRO A 128 -17.22 3.49 11.59
CA PRO A 128 -17.96 3.37 10.32
C PRO A 128 -18.37 4.72 9.70
N LYS A 129 -18.91 5.62 10.53
CA LYS A 129 -19.38 6.94 10.09
C LYS A 129 -18.24 7.82 9.58
N ASN A 130 -17.11 7.85 10.29
CA ASN A 130 -15.98 8.67 9.87
C ASN A 130 -15.32 8.10 8.61
N LEU A 131 -15.22 6.78 8.52
CA LEU A 131 -14.71 6.07 7.35
C LEU A 131 -15.54 6.41 6.10
N ASN A 132 -16.86 6.27 6.15
CA ASN A 132 -17.75 6.62 5.02
C ASN A 132 -17.79 8.12 4.71
N ASN A 133 -17.53 9.00 5.68
CA ASN A 133 -17.43 10.44 5.43
C ASN A 133 -16.15 10.80 4.68
N GLN A 134 -15.04 10.12 5.00
CA GLN A 134 -13.72 10.48 4.47
C GLN A 134 -13.35 9.73 3.20
N TYR A 135 -13.84 8.50 3.00
CA TYR A 135 -13.43 7.63 1.91
C TYR A 135 -14.63 7.19 1.08
N CYS A 136 -14.43 7.04 -0.22
CA CYS A 136 -15.45 6.56 -1.16
C CYS A 136 -14.95 5.46 -2.10
N ALA A 137 -13.70 5.04 -1.93
CA ALA A 137 -13.15 3.88 -2.60
C ALA A 137 -12.25 3.07 -1.66
N LEU A 138 -12.28 1.76 -1.83
CA LEU A 138 -11.48 0.77 -1.13
C LEU A 138 -10.67 -0.01 -2.15
N PHE A 139 -9.36 0.08 -2.04
CA PHE A 139 -8.39 -0.70 -2.79
C PHE A 139 -8.01 -1.89 -1.91
N ALA A 140 -8.64 -3.03 -2.17
CA ALA A 140 -8.46 -4.27 -1.44
C ALA A 140 -7.27 -5.06 -2.00
N GLY A 141 -6.33 -5.41 -1.12
CA GLY A 141 -5.20 -6.27 -1.45
C GLY A 141 -5.54 -7.71 -1.13
N ILE A 142 -5.75 -8.52 -2.17
CA ILE A 142 -6.17 -9.92 -2.04
C ILE A 142 -5.15 -10.82 -2.75
N PRO A 143 -4.11 -11.30 -2.06
CA PRO A 143 -3.15 -12.23 -2.64
C PRO A 143 -3.85 -13.52 -3.09
N GLU A 144 -3.52 -14.03 -4.29
CA GLU A 144 -4.25 -15.16 -4.89
C GLU A 144 -4.18 -16.44 -4.03
N HIS A 145 -3.03 -16.71 -3.38
CA HIS A 145 -2.85 -17.89 -2.53
C HIS A 145 -3.68 -17.87 -1.24
N GLU A 146 -4.21 -16.71 -0.83
CA GLU A 146 -5.00 -16.52 0.39
C GLU A 146 -6.39 -15.95 0.12
N LYS A 147 -6.84 -15.99 -1.14
CA LYS A 147 -8.06 -15.35 -1.61
C LYS A 147 -9.30 -15.67 -0.77
N ALA A 148 -9.48 -16.92 -0.37
CA ALA A 148 -10.62 -17.33 0.45
C ALA A 148 -10.60 -16.70 1.85
N HIS A 149 -9.43 -16.57 2.48
CA HIS A 149 -9.29 -15.94 3.78
C HIS A 149 -9.46 -14.41 3.68
N CYS A 150 -8.83 -13.80 2.68
CA CYS A 150 -8.93 -12.37 2.41
C CYS A 150 -10.36 -11.94 2.09
N HIS A 151 -11.12 -12.72 1.31
CA HIS A 151 -12.53 -12.43 1.05
C HIS A 151 -13.39 -12.48 2.31
N LYS A 152 -13.10 -13.38 3.26
CA LYS A 152 -13.81 -13.39 4.56
C LYS A 152 -13.55 -12.09 5.32
N GLN A 153 -12.29 -11.65 5.38
CA GLN A 153 -11.93 -10.39 6.03
C GLN A 153 -12.54 -9.17 5.33
N LEU A 154 -12.53 -9.13 3.99
CA LEU A 154 -13.18 -8.08 3.21
C LEU A 154 -14.69 -8.04 3.48
N ASN A 155 -15.38 -9.17 3.43
CA ASN A 155 -16.82 -9.22 3.71
C ASN A 155 -17.12 -8.73 5.12
N GLN A 156 -16.35 -9.16 6.12
CA GLN A 156 -16.48 -8.67 7.48
C GLN A 156 -16.26 -7.15 7.56
N PHE A 157 -15.23 -6.62 6.88
CA PHE A 157 -14.98 -5.19 6.82
C PHE A 157 -16.19 -4.44 6.23
N LEU A 158 -16.74 -4.91 5.12
CA LEU A 158 -17.88 -4.28 4.45
C LEU A 158 -19.14 -4.32 5.33
N GLU A 159 -19.42 -5.46 5.98
CA GLU A 159 -20.55 -5.64 6.89
C GLU A 159 -20.45 -4.76 8.14
N GLU A 160 -19.27 -4.71 8.79
CA GLU A 160 -19.10 -3.97 10.04
C GLU A 160 -18.91 -2.46 9.84
N SER A 161 -18.40 -2.03 8.68
CA SER A 161 -18.19 -0.62 8.36
C SER A 161 -19.34 0.04 7.60
N ASP A 162 -20.30 -0.75 7.09
CA ASP A 162 -21.34 -0.28 6.17
C ASP A 162 -20.73 0.56 5.04
N PHE A 163 -19.64 0.08 4.44
CA PHE A 163 -18.87 0.86 3.46
C PHE A 163 -19.64 0.98 2.15
N MET A 164 -19.99 2.22 1.80
CA MET A 164 -20.80 2.53 0.61
C MET A 164 -19.99 2.87 -0.63
N GLY A 165 -18.65 2.85 -0.52
CA GLY A 165 -17.74 3.21 -1.60
C GLY A 165 -17.49 2.09 -2.62
N SER A 166 -16.83 2.45 -3.72
CA SER A 166 -16.37 1.48 -4.72
C SER A 166 -15.30 0.56 -4.13
N VAL A 167 -15.38 -0.75 -4.38
CA VAL A 167 -14.35 -1.71 -3.97
C VAL A 167 -13.62 -2.20 -5.22
N LEU A 168 -12.30 -2.17 -5.19
CA LEU A 168 -11.41 -2.64 -6.24
C LEU A 168 -10.38 -3.60 -5.63
N ASP A 169 -10.36 -4.86 -6.09
CA ASP A 169 -9.22 -5.73 -5.86
C ASP A 169 -8.05 -5.27 -6.74
N TYR A 170 -7.11 -4.51 -6.16
CA TYR A 170 -6.04 -3.90 -6.94
C TYR A 170 -5.06 -4.93 -7.51
N ARG A 171 -5.04 -6.17 -7.02
CA ARG A 171 -4.13 -7.21 -7.54
C ARG A 171 -4.62 -7.78 -8.88
N THR A 172 -5.87 -7.53 -9.25
CA THR A 172 -6.39 -7.83 -10.60
C THR A 172 -5.77 -6.95 -11.68
N ILE A 173 -5.31 -5.74 -11.32
CA ILE A 173 -4.69 -4.78 -12.26
C ILE A 173 -3.18 -4.64 -12.09
N THR A 174 -2.69 -4.77 -10.86
CA THR A 174 -1.25 -4.63 -10.56
C THR A 174 -0.51 -5.95 -10.78
N GLY A 175 -1.18 -7.10 -10.63
CA GLY A 175 -0.56 -8.41 -10.63
C GLY A 175 -0.30 -8.95 -9.23
N GLN A 176 0.26 -10.17 -9.17
CA GLN A 176 0.54 -10.89 -7.94
C GLN A 176 2.05 -10.83 -7.66
N PHE A 177 2.45 -9.82 -6.89
CA PHE A 177 3.78 -9.73 -6.27
C PHE A 177 3.68 -9.05 -4.90
N ALA A 178 4.72 -9.17 -4.07
CA ALA A 178 4.67 -8.78 -2.66
C ALA A 178 4.38 -7.28 -2.47
N SER A 179 5.08 -6.41 -3.20
CA SER A 179 4.99 -4.95 -3.14
C SER A 179 3.92 -4.36 -4.05
N ALA A 180 2.93 -5.13 -4.50
CA ALA A 180 1.85 -4.65 -5.38
C ALA A 180 1.10 -3.45 -4.79
N SER A 181 1.03 -3.36 -3.45
CA SER A 181 0.46 -2.20 -2.75
C SER A 181 1.22 -0.89 -2.99
N ALA A 182 2.51 -0.93 -3.31
CA ALA A 182 3.27 0.26 -3.71
C ALA A 182 2.73 0.86 -5.00
N VAL A 183 2.46 0.03 -6.01
CA VAL A 183 1.84 0.44 -7.27
C VAL A 183 0.41 0.91 -7.04
N ALA A 184 -0.38 0.14 -6.27
CA ALA A 184 -1.75 0.51 -5.92
C ALA A 184 -1.82 1.88 -5.22
N THR A 185 -0.83 2.20 -4.38
CA THR A 185 -0.73 3.49 -3.69
C THR A 185 -0.43 4.63 -4.65
N VAL A 186 0.48 4.44 -5.60
CA VAL A 186 0.75 5.45 -6.65
C VAL A 186 -0.50 5.68 -7.51
N LEU A 187 -1.20 4.62 -7.91
CA LEU A 187 -2.46 4.73 -8.66
C LEU A 187 -3.55 5.45 -7.87
N ALA A 188 -3.73 5.10 -6.59
CA ALA A 188 -4.71 5.74 -5.73
C ALA A 188 -4.42 7.24 -5.52
N ILE A 189 -3.15 7.63 -5.41
CA ILE A 189 -2.77 9.06 -5.38
C ILE A 189 -3.18 9.74 -6.68
N ALA A 190 -2.83 9.17 -7.84
CA ALA A 190 -3.19 9.74 -9.13
C ALA A 190 -4.71 9.89 -9.32
N PHE A 191 -5.50 8.92 -8.86
CA PHE A 191 -6.97 8.98 -8.89
C PHE A 191 -7.52 10.00 -7.90
N ALA A 192 -6.94 10.12 -6.71
CA ALA A 192 -7.33 11.14 -5.74
C ALA A 192 -6.95 12.56 -6.19
N GLU A 193 -5.89 12.72 -6.97
CA GLU A 193 -5.52 14.00 -7.59
C GLU A 193 -6.49 14.39 -8.73
N SER A 194 -6.88 13.42 -9.56
CA SER A 194 -7.85 13.65 -10.64
C SER A 194 -9.30 13.76 -10.13
N GLY A 195 -9.55 13.34 -8.88
CA GLY A 195 -10.88 13.24 -8.28
C GLY A 195 -11.72 12.09 -8.83
N LYS A 196 -11.13 11.18 -9.63
CA LYS A 196 -11.87 10.12 -10.33
C LYS A 196 -11.10 8.81 -10.42
N ILE A 197 -11.82 7.71 -10.28
CA ILE A 197 -11.39 6.36 -10.64
C ILE A 197 -11.92 6.04 -12.05
N PRO A 198 -11.11 5.44 -12.95
CA PRO A 198 -11.60 5.00 -14.25
C PRO A 198 -12.82 4.07 -14.11
N GLU A 199 -13.88 4.33 -14.88
CA GLU A 199 -15.17 3.64 -14.73
C GLU A 199 -15.08 2.11 -14.88
N HIS A 200 -14.20 1.63 -15.76
CA HIS A 200 -13.99 0.20 -15.97
C HIS A 200 -13.30 -0.51 -14.78
N LEU A 201 -12.78 0.25 -13.82
CA LEU A 201 -12.21 -0.26 -12.56
C LEU A 201 -13.21 -0.18 -11.39
N CYS A 202 -14.41 0.37 -11.62
CA CYS A 202 -15.46 0.45 -10.62
C CYS A 202 -16.47 -0.69 -10.84
N ASP A 203 -16.32 -1.81 -10.14
CA ASP A 203 -17.26 -2.94 -10.23
C ASP A 203 -18.68 -2.53 -9.82
N LYS A 204 -18.79 -1.84 -8.68
CA LYS A 204 -20.03 -1.30 -8.12
C LYS A 204 -19.68 -0.04 -7.33
N GLY A 205 -19.99 1.13 -7.86
CA GLY A 205 -19.81 2.38 -7.13
C GLY A 205 -19.60 3.58 -8.05
N ARG A 206 -19.23 4.72 -7.45
CA ARG A 206 -19.04 5.97 -8.17
C ARG A 206 -17.61 6.06 -8.69
N SER A 207 -17.47 6.42 -9.95
CA SER A 207 -16.18 6.81 -10.53
C SER A 207 -15.71 8.17 -10.00
N ASP A 208 -16.64 9.04 -9.61
CA ASP A 208 -16.35 10.33 -8.98
C ASP A 208 -16.13 10.17 -7.47
N LEU A 209 -14.99 10.68 -6.98
CA LEU A 209 -14.63 10.65 -5.57
C LEU A 209 -15.37 11.71 -4.74
N GLY A 210 -15.93 12.75 -5.36
CA GLY A 210 -16.70 13.79 -4.66
C GLY A 210 -15.94 14.48 -3.53
N GLY A 211 -14.62 14.66 -3.69
CA GLY A 211 -13.72 15.23 -2.68
C GLY A 211 -13.33 14.27 -1.54
N LYS A 212 -13.82 13.03 -1.55
CA LYS A 212 -13.42 11.99 -0.59
C LYS A 212 -12.14 11.30 -1.04
N GLY A 213 -11.50 10.62 -0.10
CA GLY A 213 -10.28 9.86 -0.30
C GLY A 213 -10.48 8.43 -0.77
N ILE A 214 -9.33 7.76 -0.89
CA ILE A 214 -9.22 6.34 -1.19
C ILE A 214 -8.55 5.65 0.00
N LEU A 215 -9.11 4.51 0.40
CA LEU A 215 -8.57 3.64 1.43
C LEU A 215 -7.86 2.47 0.74
N ILE A 216 -6.64 2.14 1.16
CA ILE A 216 -5.94 0.92 0.74
C ILE A 216 -5.89 -0.02 1.94
N VAL A 217 -6.37 -1.24 1.78
CA VAL A 217 -6.36 -2.27 2.83
C VAL A 217 -5.71 -3.52 2.28
N GLY A 218 -4.62 -3.96 2.90
CA GLY A 218 -4.08 -5.30 2.69
C GLY A 218 -4.81 -6.28 3.61
N PHE A 219 -5.37 -7.33 3.03
CA PHE A 219 -5.97 -8.46 3.74
C PHE A 219 -5.01 -9.67 3.72
N GLY A 220 -5.15 -10.57 4.69
CA GLY A 220 -4.29 -11.75 4.84
C GLY A 220 -3.83 -11.99 6.28
N PRO A 221 -2.63 -12.54 6.52
CA PRO A 221 -2.14 -12.86 7.86
C PRO A 221 -1.81 -11.61 8.68
N TYR A 222 -1.63 -10.48 7.99
CA TYR A 222 -1.58 -9.15 8.55
C TYR A 222 -2.61 -8.29 7.83
N VAL A 223 -3.34 -7.50 8.60
CA VAL A 223 -4.26 -6.49 8.07
C VAL A 223 -3.59 -5.14 8.15
N THR A 224 -3.59 -4.41 7.04
CA THR A 224 -2.98 -3.09 6.94
C THR A 224 -4.00 -2.05 6.46
N GLY A 225 -3.77 -0.78 6.77
CA GLY A 225 -4.65 0.30 6.35
C GLY A 225 -3.88 1.58 6.06
N ILE A 226 -4.00 2.08 4.82
CA ILE A 226 -3.45 3.37 4.38
C ILE A 226 -4.61 4.25 3.92
N GLY A 227 -4.74 5.43 4.55
CA GLY A 227 -5.66 6.47 4.09
C GLY A 227 -4.98 7.44 3.14
N ILE A 228 -5.59 7.71 1.99
CA ILE A 228 -5.17 8.74 1.03
C ILE A 228 -6.28 9.79 0.95
N LEU A 229 -5.94 11.04 1.29
CA LEU A 229 -6.89 12.15 1.36
C LEU A 229 -6.33 13.37 0.64
N ASN A 230 -7.13 13.95 -0.25
CA ASN A 230 -6.84 15.24 -0.84
C ASN A 230 -7.56 16.36 -0.07
N LYS A 231 -6.84 17.02 0.84
CA LYS A 231 -7.41 18.11 1.65
C LYS A 231 -7.51 19.44 0.91
N GLY A 232 -7.17 19.48 -0.38
CA GLY A 232 -7.33 20.66 -1.24
C GLY A 232 -8.73 20.85 -1.83
N PHE A 233 -9.67 19.93 -1.59
CA PHE A 233 -11.03 19.95 -2.12
C PHE A 233 -12.13 20.27 -1.08
N LEU A 234 -11.74 20.65 0.15
CA LEU A 234 -12.65 21.07 1.23
C LEU A 234 -12.65 22.58 1.42
#